data_AF-A0A1M7RY62-F1
#
_entry.id   AF-A0A1M7RY62-F1
#
_cell.length_a   1.000
_cell.length_b   1.000
_cell.length_c   1.000
_cell.angle_alpha   90.00
_cell.angle_beta   90.00
_cell.angle_gamma   90.00
#
_symmetry.space_group_name_H-M   'P 1'
#
loop_
_entity.id
_entity.type
_entity.pdbx_description
1 polymer ?
#
loop_
_entity_poly.entity_id
_entity_poly.type
_entity_poly.pdbx_seq_one_letter_code
_entity_poly.pdbx_strand_id
1 'polypeptide(L)'
;MSKDQKAGKIKIIKNGPYWVTGNVPLSEKIITPKGKGYEFKEGRRFPPSEEYYLCRCGKSKNAPFCDGSHTRTNFAGTETASRAKYQDRAEVFTGPGLDLLDDNRCAFGRFCHTEKGIVWKLIENSDQDEYREMAIKAANECFAGRLTAVDKAGKAIEPKYEPAIEVLQDPEEGVSGGLFVKGCIPLESADGEVYEVRNRVALCRCGRSRNKPFCDATHVPIGFSDGEL
;
A
#
# COMPACT_ATOMS: atom_id res chain seq x y z
N MET A 1 -11.17 -1.77 29.54
CA MET A 1 -10.44 -2.63 28.58
C MET A 1 -9.19 -1.85 28.18
N SER A 2 -8.00 -2.44 28.38
CA SER A 2 -6.72 -1.74 28.57
C SER A 2 -6.20 -1.01 27.32
N LYS A 3 -5.50 0.12 27.57
CA LYS A 3 -4.87 1.03 26.60
C LYS A 3 -3.63 0.47 25.87
N ASP A 4 -3.46 -0.86 25.80
CA ASP A 4 -2.27 -1.51 25.24
C ASP A 4 -2.62 -2.67 24.30
N GLN A 5 -3.50 -2.43 23.32
CA GLN A 5 -3.48 -3.27 22.13
C GLN A 5 -2.16 -2.97 21.41
N LYS A 6 -1.14 -3.80 21.65
CA LYS A 6 0.15 -3.71 20.96
C LYS A 6 -0.14 -3.65 19.46
N ALA A 7 0.11 -2.49 18.84
CA ALA A 7 0.00 -2.33 17.40
C ALA A 7 0.86 -3.44 16.75
N GLY A 8 0.26 -4.21 15.86
CA GLY A 8 0.99 -5.27 15.16
C GLY A 8 2.21 -4.70 14.42
N LYS A 9 3.18 -5.55 14.12
CA LYS A 9 4.42 -5.17 13.44
C LYS A 9 4.72 -6.10 12.28
N ILE A 10 5.47 -5.60 11.30
CA ILE A 10 5.99 -6.38 10.18
C ILE A 10 7.52 -6.33 10.24
N LYS A 11 8.15 -7.50 10.24
CA LYS A 11 9.60 -7.64 10.05
C LYS A 11 9.90 -8.24 8.69
N ILE A 12 10.84 -7.64 7.98
CA ILE A 12 11.35 -8.19 6.72
C ILE A 12 12.41 -9.24 7.03
N ILE A 13 12.16 -10.48 6.64
CA ILE A 13 13.20 -11.52 6.72
C ILE A 13 14.13 -11.36 5.52
N LYS A 14 15.46 -11.33 5.77
CA LYS A 14 16.49 -11.21 4.72
C LYS A 14 16.27 -12.29 3.66
N ASN A 15 16.10 -11.88 2.40
CA ASN A 15 15.79 -12.77 1.27
C ASN A 15 14.59 -13.71 1.49
N GLY A 16 13.69 -13.34 2.39
CA GLY A 16 12.58 -14.16 2.83
C GLY A 16 11.25 -13.39 2.89
N PRO A 17 10.25 -13.93 3.60
CA PRO A 17 8.91 -13.36 3.70
C PRO A 17 8.85 -12.09 4.56
N TYR A 18 7.66 -11.49 4.58
CA TYR A 18 7.28 -10.58 5.66
C TYR A 18 6.76 -11.39 6.85
N TRP A 19 7.34 -11.23 8.02
CA TRP A 19 6.85 -11.80 9.26
C TRP A 19 5.97 -10.78 9.98
N VAL A 20 4.68 -11.04 10.01
CA VAL A 20 3.65 -10.19 10.61
C VAL A 20 3.34 -10.76 11.99
N THR A 21 3.27 -9.91 13.02
CA THR A 21 2.94 -10.33 14.40
C THR A 21 1.97 -9.33 15.05
N GLY A 22 1.24 -9.77 16.08
CA GLY A 22 0.36 -8.93 16.87
C GLY A 22 -1.10 -8.93 16.41
N ASN A 23 -1.61 -10.08 15.94
CA ASN A 23 -3.03 -10.26 15.59
C ASN A 23 -3.55 -9.29 14.51
N VAL A 24 -2.70 -8.93 13.54
CA VAL A 24 -3.10 -8.04 12.44
C VAL A 24 -4.13 -8.74 11.56
N PRO A 25 -5.33 -8.19 11.35
CA PRO A 25 -6.31 -8.74 10.42
C PRO A 25 -5.76 -8.82 8.99
N LEU A 26 -6.03 -9.94 8.33
CA LEU A 26 -5.67 -10.20 6.94
C LEU A 26 -6.92 -10.52 6.13
N SER A 27 -7.12 -9.79 5.03
CA SER A 27 -8.20 -10.04 4.07
C SER A 27 -7.71 -9.79 2.64
N GLU A 28 -8.54 -10.09 1.65
CA GLU A 28 -8.29 -9.77 0.25
C GLU A 28 -9.25 -8.68 -0.24
N LYS A 29 -8.75 -7.81 -1.11
CA LYS A 29 -9.52 -6.80 -1.83
C LYS A 29 -9.28 -6.91 -3.32
N ILE A 30 -10.35 -6.75 -4.08
CA ILE A 30 -10.36 -6.83 -5.55
C ILE A 30 -10.60 -5.43 -6.09
N ILE A 31 -9.64 -4.89 -6.83
CA ILE A 31 -9.79 -3.62 -7.56
C ILE A 31 -10.78 -3.87 -8.69
N THR A 32 -11.91 -3.16 -8.66
CA THR A 32 -13.01 -3.37 -9.60
C THR A 32 -13.43 -2.06 -10.26
N PRO A 33 -13.62 -2.03 -11.60
CA PRO A 33 -14.16 -0.86 -12.28
C PRO A 33 -15.56 -0.47 -11.74
N LYS A 34 -15.78 0.82 -11.55
CA LYS A 34 -17.07 1.41 -11.17
C LYS A 34 -17.25 2.76 -11.85
N GLY A 35 -18.15 2.80 -12.83
CA GLY A 35 -18.36 4.02 -13.64
C GLY A 35 -17.07 4.43 -14.33
N LYS A 36 -16.57 5.63 -14.01
CA LYS A 36 -15.30 6.16 -14.54
C LYS A 36 -14.09 5.95 -13.60
N GLY A 37 -14.28 5.26 -12.48
CA GLY A 37 -13.26 5.04 -11.47
C GLY A 37 -13.24 3.59 -11.00
N TYR A 38 -12.76 3.40 -9.77
CA TYR A 38 -12.53 2.09 -9.18
C TYR A 38 -13.11 2.02 -7.76
N GLU A 39 -13.48 0.82 -7.35
CA GLU A 39 -13.81 0.50 -5.96
C GLU A 39 -13.10 -0.79 -5.53
N PHE A 40 -13.02 -0.99 -4.21
CA PHE A 40 -12.61 -2.28 -3.66
C PHE A 40 -13.83 -3.16 -3.42
N LYS A 41 -13.81 -4.37 -3.97
CA LYS A 41 -14.71 -5.45 -3.56
C LYS A 41 -14.00 -6.39 -2.58
N GLU A 42 -14.77 -7.00 -1.68
CA GLU A 42 -14.25 -8.03 -0.79
C GLU A 42 -13.85 -9.27 -1.59
N GLY A 43 -12.68 -9.83 -1.31
CA GLY A 43 -12.24 -11.12 -1.81
C GLY A 43 -12.26 -12.18 -0.71
N ARG A 44 -11.27 -13.07 -0.73
CA ARG A 44 -11.05 -14.10 0.30
C ARG A 44 -10.87 -13.50 1.69
N ARG A 45 -11.31 -14.24 2.70
CA ARG A 45 -11.04 -13.97 4.11
C ARG A 45 -10.05 -15.00 4.63
N PHE A 46 -9.10 -14.54 5.43
CA PHE A 46 -8.11 -15.41 6.07
C PHE A 46 -8.46 -15.56 7.56
N PRO A 47 -8.24 -16.74 8.14
CA PRO A 47 -8.47 -16.94 9.57
C PRO A 47 -7.55 -16.03 10.39
N PRO A 48 -8.01 -15.48 11.52
CA PRO A 48 -7.15 -14.75 12.44
C PRO A 48 -5.99 -15.62 12.94
N SER A 49 -4.82 -15.03 13.06
CA SER A 49 -3.61 -15.62 13.63
C SER A 49 -2.83 -14.54 14.37
N GLU A 50 -2.10 -14.96 15.42
CA GLU A 50 -1.18 -14.08 16.13
C GLU A 50 0.00 -13.65 15.26
N GLU A 51 0.41 -14.52 14.34
CA GLU A 51 1.46 -14.27 13.37
C GLU A 51 1.20 -14.89 11.99
N TYR A 52 1.79 -14.30 10.95
CA TYR A 52 1.79 -14.81 9.58
C TYR A 52 3.15 -14.60 8.92
N TYR A 53 3.48 -15.47 7.97
CA TYR A 53 4.59 -15.26 7.04
C TYR A 53 4.01 -15.02 5.65
N LEU A 54 4.04 -13.77 5.18
CA LEU A 54 3.50 -13.40 3.88
C LEU A 54 4.58 -13.46 2.79
N CYS A 55 4.24 -14.06 1.66
CA CYS A 55 5.13 -14.20 0.53
C CYS A 55 5.59 -12.83 0.00
N ARG A 56 6.91 -12.71 -0.21
CA ARG A 56 7.55 -11.52 -0.79
C ARG A 56 8.27 -11.80 -2.11
N CYS A 57 8.48 -13.08 -2.45
CA CYS A 57 9.26 -13.50 -3.61
C CYS A 57 8.42 -13.69 -4.88
N GLY A 58 7.08 -13.70 -4.77
CA GLY A 58 6.15 -13.93 -5.89
C GLY A 58 6.13 -15.37 -6.43
N LYS A 59 6.66 -16.35 -5.69
CA LYS A 59 6.78 -17.75 -6.15
C LYS A 59 6.13 -18.79 -5.23
N SER A 60 5.44 -18.33 -4.18
CA SER A 60 4.72 -19.24 -3.29
C SER A 60 3.56 -19.90 -4.01
N LYS A 61 3.37 -21.20 -3.78
CA LYS A 61 2.19 -21.96 -4.22
C LYS A 61 1.08 -21.97 -3.18
N ASN A 62 1.30 -21.35 -2.03
CA ASN A 62 0.33 -21.17 -0.95
C ASN A 62 0.08 -19.68 -0.69
N ALA A 63 -0.02 -18.89 -1.76
CA ALA A 63 -0.18 -17.44 -1.64
C ALA A 63 -1.51 -17.09 -0.94
N PRO A 64 -1.55 -16.02 -0.11
CA PRO A 64 -0.52 -15.01 0.10
C PRO A 64 0.60 -15.43 1.07
N PHE A 65 0.53 -16.63 1.65
CA PHE A 65 1.50 -17.10 2.64
C PHE A 65 2.79 -17.59 2.00
N CYS A 66 3.85 -17.62 2.79
CA CYS A 66 5.15 -18.16 2.41
C CYS A 66 5.17 -19.69 2.55
N ASP A 67 5.68 -20.38 1.54
CA ASP A 67 5.82 -21.84 1.48
C ASP A 67 7.30 -22.30 1.37
N GLY A 68 8.24 -21.38 1.63
CA GLY A 68 9.69 -21.62 1.47
C GLY A 68 10.23 -21.49 0.04
N SER A 69 9.41 -21.17 -0.96
CA SER A 69 9.85 -21.02 -2.36
C SER A 69 10.96 -19.98 -2.57
N HIS A 70 11.09 -19.00 -1.68
CA HIS A 70 12.14 -17.99 -1.76
C HIS A 70 13.56 -18.59 -1.66
N THR A 71 13.76 -19.65 -0.88
CA THR A 71 15.05 -20.36 -0.77
C THR A 71 15.36 -21.11 -2.06
N ARG A 72 14.37 -21.85 -2.59
CA ARG A 72 14.53 -22.66 -3.82
C ARG A 72 14.77 -21.82 -5.07
N THR A 73 14.28 -20.58 -5.07
CA THR A 73 14.40 -19.64 -6.19
C THR A 73 15.49 -18.59 -5.99
N ASN A 74 16.30 -18.71 -4.92
CA ASN A 74 17.37 -17.79 -4.57
C ASN A 74 16.90 -16.32 -4.60
N PHE A 75 15.77 -16.05 -3.95
CA PHE A 75 15.14 -14.72 -3.98
C PHE A 75 16.10 -13.63 -3.48
N ALA A 76 16.46 -12.70 -4.38
CA ALA A 76 17.19 -11.49 -4.04
C ALA A 76 16.23 -10.43 -3.49
N GLY A 77 16.06 -10.44 -2.17
CA GLY A 77 15.09 -9.62 -1.45
C GLY A 77 15.65 -8.36 -0.80
N THR A 78 16.88 -7.95 -1.14
CA THR A 78 17.51 -6.74 -0.61
C THR A 78 16.61 -5.53 -0.78
N GLU A 79 16.38 -4.82 0.32
CA GLU A 79 15.66 -3.55 0.34
C GLU A 79 16.47 -2.46 -0.38
N THR A 80 15.81 -1.70 -1.24
CA THR A 80 16.39 -0.62 -2.06
C THR A 80 15.70 0.73 -1.85
N ALA A 81 14.58 0.75 -1.12
CA ALA A 81 13.81 1.96 -0.90
C ALA A 81 14.54 2.96 0.00
N SER A 82 14.41 4.24 -0.35
CA SER A 82 14.90 5.35 0.47
C SER A 82 14.30 5.34 1.88
N ARG A 83 15.15 5.67 2.86
CA ARG A 83 14.79 5.84 4.28
C ARG A 83 14.45 7.28 4.66
N ALA A 84 14.57 8.24 3.74
CA ALA A 84 14.22 9.63 4.00
C ALA A 84 12.75 9.74 4.46
N LYS A 85 12.37 10.82 5.16
CA LYS A 85 10.96 10.97 5.56
C LYS A 85 10.11 11.32 4.35
N TYR A 86 8.84 10.99 4.40
CA TYR A 86 7.87 11.29 3.35
C TYR A 86 7.85 12.77 2.99
N GLN A 87 7.87 13.64 4.00
CA GLN A 87 7.90 15.09 3.79
C GLN A 87 9.15 15.56 3.04
N ASP A 88 10.28 14.87 3.19
CA ASP A 88 11.54 15.22 2.50
C ASP A 88 11.57 14.69 1.06
N ARG A 89 10.79 13.65 0.75
CA ARG A 89 10.71 13.03 -0.58
C ARG A 89 9.57 13.58 -1.43
N ALA A 90 8.51 14.08 -0.80
CA ALA A 90 7.28 14.45 -1.48
C ALA A 90 7.41 15.84 -2.12
N GLU A 91 6.95 15.94 -3.35
CA GLU A 91 6.70 17.22 -4.00
C GLU A 91 5.36 17.78 -3.52
N VAL A 92 5.27 19.11 -3.43
CA VAL A 92 4.06 19.83 -3.04
C VAL A 92 3.37 20.40 -4.28
N PHE A 93 2.13 19.99 -4.51
CA PHE A 93 1.25 20.56 -5.53
C PHE A 93 0.27 21.50 -4.83
N THR A 94 0.40 22.80 -5.09
CA THR A 94 -0.34 23.84 -4.38
C THR A 94 -1.71 24.08 -5.02
N GLY A 95 -2.76 24.10 -4.21
CA GLY A 95 -4.11 24.49 -4.61
C GLY A 95 -4.69 25.62 -3.75
N PRO A 96 -5.79 26.26 -4.21
CA PRO A 96 -6.40 27.38 -3.50
C PRO A 96 -7.05 26.97 -2.17
N GLY A 97 -7.57 25.75 -2.05
CA GLY A 97 -8.19 25.26 -0.80
C GLY A 97 -7.42 24.14 -0.10
N LEU A 98 -6.61 23.36 -0.82
CA LEU A 98 -5.80 22.25 -0.34
C LEU A 98 -4.48 22.16 -1.11
N ASP A 99 -3.48 21.59 -0.47
CA ASP A 99 -2.25 21.14 -1.13
C ASP A 99 -2.23 19.61 -1.21
N LEU A 100 -1.43 19.08 -2.14
CA LEU A 100 -1.23 17.64 -2.30
C LEU A 100 0.25 17.32 -2.25
N LEU A 101 0.61 16.39 -1.37
CA LEU A 101 1.93 15.79 -1.34
C LEU A 101 1.96 14.56 -2.22
N ASP A 102 3.03 14.40 -2.99
CA ASP A 102 3.26 13.25 -3.87
C ASP A 102 4.75 12.84 -3.87
N ASP A 103 5.05 11.62 -3.43
CA ASP A 103 6.41 11.06 -3.43
C ASP A 103 6.69 10.03 -4.54
N ASN A 104 5.81 9.97 -5.55
CA ASN A 104 5.93 9.14 -6.74
C ASN A 104 5.93 7.60 -6.53
N ARG A 105 5.66 7.08 -5.32
CA ARG A 105 5.59 5.63 -5.05
C ARG A 105 4.26 5.01 -5.49
N CYS A 106 4.09 4.79 -6.79
CA CYS A 106 2.86 4.21 -7.34
C CYS A 106 2.79 2.68 -7.17
N ALA A 107 1.64 2.18 -6.72
CA ALA A 107 1.33 0.74 -6.69
C ALA A 107 0.21 0.33 -7.66
N PHE A 108 -0.08 1.17 -8.66
CA PHE A 108 -1.06 0.94 -9.74
C PHE A 108 -2.52 0.78 -9.29
N GLY A 109 -2.93 1.47 -8.23
CA GLY A 109 -4.33 1.38 -7.78
C GLY A 109 -5.35 2.09 -8.65
N ARG A 110 -4.93 3.09 -9.45
CA ARG A 110 -5.80 3.92 -10.30
C ARG A 110 -6.90 4.74 -9.60
N PHE A 111 -7.05 4.62 -8.28
CA PHE A 111 -7.95 5.46 -7.45
C PHE A 111 -7.66 6.97 -7.49
N CYS A 112 -6.48 7.39 -7.94
CA CYS A 112 -6.17 8.81 -8.17
C CYS A 112 -6.79 9.38 -9.45
N HIS A 113 -7.40 8.54 -10.30
CA HIS A 113 -8.19 8.92 -11.46
C HIS A 113 -9.68 8.80 -11.08
N THR A 114 -10.36 9.93 -11.05
CA THR A 114 -11.77 10.02 -10.65
C THR A 114 -12.66 10.40 -11.83
N GLU A 115 -13.97 10.32 -11.64
CA GLU A 115 -14.96 10.78 -12.63
C GLU A 115 -14.85 12.26 -13.02
N LYS A 116 -14.25 13.08 -12.14
CA LYS A 116 -14.04 14.53 -12.35
C LYS A 116 -12.63 14.87 -12.81
N GLY A 117 -11.75 13.88 -12.95
CA GLY A 117 -10.37 14.05 -13.39
C GLY A 117 -9.35 13.42 -12.45
N ILE A 118 -8.08 13.65 -12.76
CA ILE A 118 -6.97 13.17 -11.94
C ILE A 118 -6.74 14.09 -10.74
N VAL A 119 -6.30 13.53 -9.61
CA VAL A 119 -6.15 14.26 -8.34
C VAL A 119 -5.38 15.57 -8.47
N TRP A 120 -4.27 15.62 -9.22
CA TRP A 120 -3.47 16.84 -9.40
C TRP A 120 -4.26 17.96 -10.08
N LYS A 121 -5.21 17.64 -10.97
CA LYS A 121 -6.13 18.62 -11.59
C LYS A 121 -7.27 19.03 -10.67
N LEU A 122 -7.71 18.14 -9.79
CA LEU A 122 -8.71 18.48 -8.77
C LEU A 122 -8.15 19.52 -7.78
N ILE A 123 -6.85 19.44 -7.47
CA ILE A 123 -6.17 20.38 -6.56
C ILE A 123 -6.24 21.82 -7.08
N GLU A 124 -6.18 22.04 -8.39
CA GLU A 124 -6.25 23.36 -9.02
C GLU A 124 -7.56 24.12 -8.70
N ASN A 125 -8.64 23.40 -8.35
CA ASN A 125 -9.96 23.96 -8.02
C ASN A 125 -10.43 23.58 -6.59
N SER A 126 -9.48 23.32 -5.68
CA SER A 126 -9.74 22.79 -4.33
C SER A 126 -10.43 23.74 -3.34
N ASP A 127 -10.71 24.97 -3.76
CA ASP A 127 -11.55 25.95 -3.07
C ASP A 127 -13.06 25.68 -3.27
N GLN A 128 -13.42 24.89 -4.28
CA GLN A 128 -14.77 24.41 -4.50
C GLN A 128 -15.00 23.06 -3.80
N ASP A 129 -16.06 22.95 -3.01
CA ASP A 129 -16.34 21.80 -2.14
C ASP A 129 -16.30 20.45 -2.90
N GLU A 130 -16.92 20.38 -4.07
CA GLU A 130 -16.95 19.15 -4.88
C GLU A 130 -15.54 18.66 -5.26
N TYR A 131 -14.68 19.55 -5.75
CA TYR A 131 -13.31 19.21 -6.15
C TYR A 131 -12.44 18.92 -4.94
N ARG A 132 -12.64 19.66 -3.84
CA ARG A 132 -11.97 19.47 -2.56
C ARG A 132 -12.23 18.06 -2.01
N GLU A 133 -13.50 17.67 -1.91
CA GLU A 133 -13.90 16.36 -1.41
C GLU A 133 -13.36 15.22 -2.30
N MET A 134 -13.45 15.39 -3.62
CA MET A 134 -12.95 14.41 -4.58
C MET A 134 -11.41 14.27 -4.51
N ALA A 135 -10.68 15.36 -4.34
CA ALA A 135 -9.22 15.34 -4.18
C ALA A 135 -8.81 14.63 -2.87
N ILE A 136 -9.49 14.91 -1.76
CA ILE A 136 -9.28 14.22 -0.48
C ILE A 136 -9.55 12.72 -0.63
N LYS A 137 -10.67 12.34 -1.25
CA LYS A 137 -11.03 10.94 -1.51
C LYS A 137 -9.95 10.24 -2.33
N ALA A 138 -9.55 10.82 -3.47
CA ALA A 138 -8.53 10.27 -4.36
C ALA A 138 -7.17 10.09 -3.69
N ALA A 139 -6.74 11.06 -2.86
CA ALA A 139 -5.52 10.96 -2.09
C ALA A 139 -5.60 9.84 -1.03
N ASN A 140 -6.72 9.74 -0.32
CA ASN A 140 -6.94 8.75 0.73
C ASN A 140 -7.09 7.32 0.20
N GLU A 141 -7.72 7.14 -0.95
CA GLU A 141 -7.85 5.84 -1.62
C GLU A 141 -6.55 5.38 -2.30
N CYS A 142 -5.53 6.24 -2.37
CA CYS A 142 -4.18 5.83 -2.78
C CYS A 142 -3.56 4.91 -1.72
N PHE A 143 -3.81 3.61 -1.82
CA PHE A 143 -3.35 2.61 -0.86
C PHE A 143 -1.81 2.52 -0.73
N ALA A 144 -1.08 3.01 -1.73
CA ALA A 144 0.38 3.08 -1.68
C ALA A 144 0.91 4.08 -0.65
N GLY A 145 0.08 5.03 -0.19
CA GLY A 145 0.51 6.14 0.65
C GLY A 145 1.36 7.17 -0.09
N ARG A 146 1.35 7.15 -1.43
CA ARG A 146 2.01 8.13 -2.31
C ARG A 146 1.47 9.53 -2.11
N LEU A 147 0.15 9.61 -2.05
CA LEU A 147 -0.61 10.86 -2.06
C LEU A 147 -1.12 11.20 -0.67
N THR A 148 -1.02 12.47 -0.29
CA THR A 148 -1.61 12.99 0.95
C THR A 148 -2.17 14.38 0.68
N ALA A 149 -3.48 14.56 0.87
CA ALA A 149 -4.08 15.88 0.88
C ALA A 149 -3.69 16.60 2.19
N VAL A 150 -3.39 17.89 2.10
CA VAL A 150 -2.94 18.71 3.22
C VAL A 150 -3.74 20.00 3.23
N ASP A 151 -4.18 20.43 4.42
CA ASP A 151 -4.80 21.74 4.55
C ASP A 151 -3.78 22.88 4.42
N LYS A 152 -4.26 24.12 4.29
CA LYS A 152 -3.38 25.29 4.15
C LYS A 152 -2.54 25.60 5.40
N ALA A 153 -2.80 24.93 6.52
CA ALA A 153 -1.97 25.00 7.72
C ALA A 153 -0.85 23.95 7.73
N GLY A 154 -0.76 23.11 6.70
CA GLY A 154 0.24 22.04 6.59
C GLY A 154 -0.18 20.74 7.28
N LYS A 155 -1.42 20.60 7.75
CA LYS A 155 -1.91 19.39 8.41
C LYS A 155 -2.42 18.38 7.38
N ALA A 156 -1.91 17.16 7.46
CA ALA A 156 -2.37 16.04 6.64
C ALA A 156 -3.84 15.69 6.92
N ILE A 157 -4.59 15.45 5.85
CA ILE A 157 -5.99 15.05 5.85
C ILE A 157 -6.07 13.59 5.46
N GLU A 158 -5.88 12.70 6.43
CA GLU A 158 -5.94 11.25 6.25
C GLU A 158 -7.01 10.62 7.15
N PRO A 159 -7.66 9.53 6.72
CA PRO A 159 -8.54 8.77 7.58
C PRO A 159 -7.72 8.09 8.69
N LYS A 160 -8.36 7.88 9.84
CA LYS A 160 -7.81 6.98 10.86
C LYS A 160 -8.10 5.54 10.44
N TYR A 161 -7.05 4.75 10.21
CA TYR A 161 -7.16 3.31 9.99
C TYR A 161 -6.87 2.54 11.27
N GLU A 162 -7.65 1.50 11.51
CA GLU A 162 -7.24 0.41 12.39
C GLU A 162 -6.20 -0.47 11.68
N PRO A 163 -5.25 -1.09 12.42
CA PRO A 163 -4.24 -1.97 11.83
C PRO A 163 -4.86 -3.10 10.99
N ALA A 164 -4.44 -3.23 9.74
CA ALA A 164 -4.85 -4.33 8.86
C ALA A 164 -3.89 -4.49 7.67
N ILE A 165 -3.91 -5.68 7.07
CA ILE A 165 -3.25 -5.97 5.79
C ILE A 165 -4.29 -6.49 4.80
N GLU A 166 -4.33 -5.91 3.62
CA GLU A 166 -5.21 -6.33 2.52
C GLU A 166 -4.35 -6.82 1.35
N VAL A 167 -4.58 -8.07 0.94
CA VAL A 167 -3.99 -8.66 -0.26
C VAL A 167 -4.75 -8.12 -1.45
N LEU A 168 -4.06 -7.49 -2.38
CA LEU A 168 -4.72 -6.89 -3.54
C LEU A 168 -4.74 -7.84 -4.74
N GLN A 169 -5.85 -7.84 -5.46
CA GLN A 169 -6.03 -8.47 -6.77
C GLN A 169 -6.58 -7.45 -7.77
N ASP A 170 -6.18 -7.56 -9.03
CA ASP A 170 -6.62 -6.72 -10.13
C ASP A 170 -7.00 -7.58 -11.36
N PRO A 171 -8.22 -8.14 -11.39
CA PRO A 171 -8.68 -8.99 -12.48
C PRO A 171 -8.81 -8.26 -13.82
N GLU A 172 -9.02 -6.94 -13.83
CA GLU A 172 -9.07 -6.15 -15.07
C GLU A 172 -7.73 -6.19 -15.80
N GLU A 173 -6.62 -6.11 -15.05
CA GLU A 173 -5.26 -6.23 -15.59
C GLU A 173 -4.77 -7.69 -15.65
N GLY A 174 -5.53 -8.65 -15.14
CA GLY A 174 -5.13 -10.04 -15.04
C GLY A 174 -3.90 -10.25 -14.14
N VAL A 175 -3.73 -9.44 -13.10
CA VAL A 175 -2.58 -9.50 -12.19
C VAL A 175 -2.95 -9.43 -10.72
N SER A 176 -2.11 -10.03 -9.90
CA SER A 176 -2.13 -9.91 -8.45
C SER A 176 -1.35 -8.68 -8.00
N GLY A 177 -1.85 -7.99 -6.98
CA GLY A 177 -1.28 -6.75 -6.46
C GLY A 177 -0.34 -6.94 -5.27
N GLY A 178 0.09 -5.80 -4.70
CA GLY A 178 0.87 -5.75 -3.47
C GLY A 178 0.06 -6.08 -2.21
N LEU A 179 0.67 -5.84 -1.05
CA LEU A 179 0.00 -5.86 0.25
C LEU A 179 -0.30 -4.42 0.66
N PHE A 180 -1.57 -4.06 0.81
CA PHE A 180 -1.99 -2.79 1.38
C PHE A 180 -1.94 -2.88 2.90
N VAL A 181 -0.92 -2.27 3.49
CA VAL A 181 -0.70 -2.21 4.93
C VAL A 181 -1.22 -0.86 5.44
N LYS A 182 -2.09 -0.87 6.45
CA LYS A 182 -2.72 0.35 6.99
C LYS A 182 -2.80 0.33 8.51
N GLY A 183 -2.97 1.51 9.10
CA GLY A 183 -3.13 1.69 10.54
C GLY A 183 -1.81 1.78 11.29
N CYS A 184 -0.81 2.48 10.73
CA CYS A 184 0.45 2.78 11.41
C CYS A 184 1.24 1.55 11.90
N ILE A 185 1.15 0.44 11.17
CA ILE A 185 1.90 -0.80 11.45
C ILE A 185 3.39 -0.55 11.20
N PRO A 186 4.28 -0.69 12.20
CA PRO A 186 5.72 -0.52 12.00
C PRO A 186 6.31 -1.58 11.06
N LEU A 187 7.25 -1.15 10.22
CA LEU A 187 7.97 -2.00 9.28
C LEU A 187 9.47 -2.00 9.61
N GLU A 188 9.93 -3.09 10.24
CA GLU A 188 11.34 -3.35 10.54
C GLU A 188 12.00 -4.04 9.34
N SER A 189 13.13 -3.52 8.86
CA SER A 189 13.91 -4.13 7.79
C SER A 189 14.78 -5.29 8.24
N ALA A 190 15.36 -5.99 7.26
CA ALA A 190 16.24 -7.12 7.50
C ALA A 190 17.52 -6.77 8.28
N ASP A 191 17.94 -5.51 8.27
CA ASP A 191 19.08 -4.98 9.04
C ASP A 191 18.70 -4.49 10.45
N GLY A 192 17.41 -4.51 10.81
CA GLY A 192 16.90 -4.10 12.12
C GLY A 192 16.43 -2.65 12.22
N GLU A 193 16.64 -1.83 11.19
CA GLU A 193 16.15 -0.45 11.15
C GLU A 193 14.63 -0.39 10.89
N VAL A 194 13.96 0.66 11.37
CA VAL A 194 12.51 0.83 11.14
C VAL A 194 12.28 1.91 10.08
N TYR A 195 11.53 1.58 9.03
CA TYR A 195 11.06 2.62 8.09
C TYR A 195 10.14 3.61 8.80
N GLU A 196 10.03 4.84 8.30
CA GLU A 196 9.04 5.80 8.80
C GLU A 196 7.66 5.14 8.90
N VAL A 197 7.05 5.21 10.09
CA VAL A 197 5.71 4.68 10.32
C VAL A 197 4.70 5.60 9.62
N ARG A 198 3.96 5.04 8.67
CA ARG A 198 2.99 5.77 7.85
C ARG A 198 1.57 5.27 8.12
N ASN A 199 0.59 6.14 7.86
CA ASN A 199 -0.83 5.80 7.91
C ASN A 199 -1.15 4.56 7.05
N ARG A 200 -0.54 4.48 5.87
CA ARG A 200 -0.56 3.31 4.97
C ARG A 200 0.66 3.23 4.05
N VAL A 201 0.96 2.03 3.57
CA VAL A 201 1.94 1.73 2.52
C VAL A 201 1.51 0.52 1.69
N ALA A 202 2.03 0.39 0.46
CA ALA A 202 1.93 -0.84 -0.33
C ALA A 202 3.26 -1.59 -0.32
N LEU A 203 3.27 -2.84 0.15
CA LEU A 203 4.45 -3.71 0.09
C LEU A 203 4.46 -4.56 -1.18
N CYS A 204 5.65 -4.75 -1.74
CA CYS A 204 5.88 -5.60 -2.91
C CYS A 204 5.65 -7.07 -2.54
N ARG A 205 4.81 -7.74 -3.34
CA ARG A 205 4.50 -9.17 -3.22
C ARG A 205 5.05 -10.01 -4.38
N CYS A 206 5.27 -9.38 -5.53
CA CYS A 206 5.75 -10.04 -6.74
C CYS A 206 7.27 -10.35 -6.75
N GLY A 207 8.03 -9.82 -5.78
CA GLY A 207 9.48 -10.00 -5.68
C GLY A 207 10.33 -9.19 -6.67
N ARG A 208 9.70 -8.43 -7.58
CA ARG A 208 10.41 -7.74 -8.69
C ARG A 208 10.47 -6.23 -8.59
N SER A 209 9.91 -5.62 -7.54
CA SER A 209 10.00 -4.18 -7.36
C SER A 209 11.45 -3.69 -7.35
N ARG A 210 11.72 -2.53 -7.96
CA ARG A 210 13.00 -1.82 -7.89
C ARG A 210 13.09 -0.92 -6.67
N ASN A 211 11.99 -0.77 -5.92
CA ASN A 211 11.87 0.05 -4.72
C ASN A 211 11.51 -0.80 -3.49
N LYS A 212 12.13 -1.99 -3.34
CA LYS A 212 11.82 -2.92 -2.25
C LYS A 212 12.07 -2.24 -0.89
N PRO A 213 11.21 -2.44 0.12
CA PRO A 213 10.12 -3.42 0.16
C PRO A 213 8.80 -2.90 -0.43
N PHE A 214 8.73 -1.66 -0.89
CA PHE A 214 7.48 -1.08 -1.39
C PHE A 214 7.14 -1.54 -2.79
N CYS A 215 5.86 -1.51 -3.14
CA CYS A 215 5.40 -1.74 -4.50
C CYS A 215 5.74 -0.53 -5.38
N ASP A 216 6.16 -0.78 -6.63
CA ASP A 216 6.44 0.22 -7.66
C ASP A 216 5.71 -0.10 -8.98
N ALA A 217 4.56 -0.75 -8.88
CA ALA A 217 3.74 -1.23 -10.01
C ALA A 217 4.39 -2.29 -10.91
N THR A 218 5.64 -2.73 -10.67
CA THR A 218 6.32 -3.74 -11.52
C THR A 218 5.53 -5.06 -11.67
N HIS A 219 4.61 -5.36 -10.76
CA HIS A 219 3.74 -6.54 -10.85
C HIS A 219 2.83 -6.56 -12.10
N VAL A 220 2.45 -5.39 -12.61
CA VAL A 220 1.60 -5.26 -13.81
C VAL A 220 2.35 -5.67 -15.08
N PRO A 221 3.46 -5.02 -15.49
CA PRO A 221 4.14 -5.36 -16.75
C PRO A 221 4.78 -6.75 -16.77
N ILE A 222 5.04 -7.37 -15.60
CA ILE A 222 5.55 -8.75 -15.54
C ILE A 222 4.43 -9.80 -15.50
N GLY A 223 3.16 -9.40 -15.49
CA GLY A 223 2.02 -10.30 -15.37
C GLY A 223 2.06 -11.14 -14.09
N PHE A 224 2.36 -10.53 -12.94
CA PHE A 224 2.44 -11.27 -11.68
C PHE A 224 1.06 -11.84 -11.34
N SER A 225 0.98 -13.16 -11.15
CA SER A 225 -0.19 -13.84 -10.60
C SER A 225 0.26 -14.70 -9.42
N ASP A 226 -0.54 -14.68 -8.36
CA ASP A 226 -0.38 -15.55 -7.20
C ASP A 226 -1.23 -16.84 -7.28
N GLY A 227 -1.92 -17.06 -8.39
CA GLY A 227 -2.79 -18.21 -8.65
C GLY A 227 -4.26 -18.01 -8.26
N GLU A 228 -4.64 -16.82 -7.76
CA GLU A 228 -5.94 -16.59 -7.09
C GLU A 228 -6.72 -15.39 -7.70
N LEU A 229 -6.60 -15.19 -9.02
CA LEU A 229 -7.30 -14.14 -9.78
C LEU A 229 -8.70 -14.54 -10.21
#